data_AF-A0A953RAD6-F1
#
_entry.id   AF-A0A953RAD6-F1
#
_cell.length_a   1.000
_cell.length_b   1.000
_cell.length_c   1.000
_cell.angle_alpha   90.00
_cell.angle_beta   90.00
_cell.angle_gamma   90.00
#
_symmetry.space_group_name_H-M   'P 1'
#
loop_
_entity.id
_entity.type
_entity.pdbx_description
1 polymer ?
#
loop_
_entity_poly.entity_id
_entity_poly.type
_entity_poly.pdbx_seq_one_letter_code
_entity_poly.pdbx_strand_id
1 'polypeptide(L)'
;MSGVLRREPSLDLLTAHAAGMRNLKDPEVLALAAETHRVLVSHDVGTMPVHFRARRDAGKRTPGVFLIPQGLDIGTAIEELLLIWLVSEASEWEGRLERRPL
;
A
#
# COMPACT_ATOMS: atom_id res chain seq x y z
N MET A 1 10.28 5.27 5.27
CA MET A 1 9.04 5.31 6.07
C MET A 1 9.27 5.36 7.59
N SER A 2 10.42 5.85 8.10
CA SER A 2 10.61 6.04 9.55
C SER A 2 9.88 7.28 10.11
N GLY A 3 9.22 8.08 9.27
CA GLY A 3 8.45 9.26 9.67
C GLY A 3 7.03 8.93 10.17
N VAL A 4 6.36 7.93 9.59
CA VAL A 4 4.99 7.55 9.98
C VAL A 4 4.99 6.99 11.41
N LEU A 5 5.83 5.98 11.68
CA LEU A 5 5.97 5.36 13.00
C LEU A 5 6.50 6.32 14.08
N ARG A 6 7.12 7.45 13.68
CA ARG A 6 7.51 8.50 14.63
C ARG A 6 6.33 9.37 15.05
N ARG A 7 5.32 9.55 14.19
CA ARG A 7 4.11 10.31 14.51
C ARG A 7 3.05 9.44 15.18
N GLU A 8 2.92 8.19 14.76
CA GLU A 8 2.02 7.22 15.39
C GLU A 8 2.71 5.85 15.55
N PRO A 9 3.31 5.57 16.71
CA PRO A 9 3.96 4.30 16.98
C PRO A 9 3.01 3.09 17.03
N SER A 10 1.71 3.30 17.30
CA SER A 10 0.75 2.19 17.36
C SER A 10 0.26 1.73 15.98
N LEU A 11 0.64 2.43 14.91
CA LEU A 11 0.27 2.08 13.56
C LEU A 11 0.83 0.70 13.19
N ASP A 12 -0.04 -0.21 12.76
CA ASP A 12 0.36 -1.53 12.24
C ASP A 12 0.95 -1.41 10.83
N LEU A 13 2.20 -0.93 10.76
CA LEU A 13 2.93 -0.72 9.53
C LEU A 13 4.03 -1.78 9.35
N LEU A 14 3.84 -2.63 8.34
CA LEU A 14 4.91 -3.50 7.84
C LEU A 14 5.67 -2.81 6.71
N THR A 15 6.93 -2.46 6.98
CA THR A 15 7.79 -1.93 5.92
C THR A 15 8.14 -3.03 4.92
N ALA A 16 8.41 -2.65 3.67
CA ALA A 16 8.90 -3.60 2.65
C ALA A 16 10.12 -4.41 3.11
N HIS A 17 10.97 -3.82 3.97
CA HIS A 17 12.09 -4.53 4.56
C HIS A 17 11.64 -5.59 5.59
N ALA A 18 10.77 -5.20 6.53
CA ALA A 18 10.25 -6.10 7.57
C ALA A 18 9.37 -7.23 6.99
N ALA A 19 8.67 -6.96 5.90
CA ALA A 19 7.84 -7.94 5.20
C ALA A 19 8.62 -8.81 4.19
N GLY A 20 9.95 -8.68 4.11
CA GLY A 20 10.76 -9.47 3.16
C GLY A 20 10.51 -9.16 1.68
N MET A 21 9.87 -8.03 1.36
CA MET A 21 9.44 -7.65 0.01
C MET A 21 10.59 -7.21 -0.90
N ARG A 22 11.81 -6.99 -0.38
CA ARG A 22 12.94 -6.42 -1.13
C ARG A 22 13.35 -7.20 -2.38
N ASN A 23 13.08 -8.50 -2.43
CA ASN A 23 13.41 -9.37 -3.55
C ASN A 23 12.18 -9.92 -4.29
N LEU A 24 10.98 -9.45 -3.91
CA LEU A 24 9.73 -9.88 -4.52
C LEU A 24 9.43 -9.03 -5.76
N LYS A 25 8.92 -9.67 -6.80
CA LYS A 25 8.33 -8.98 -7.96
C LYS A 25 6.97 -8.40 -7.57
N ASP A 26 6.51 -7.38 -8.28
CA ASP A 26 5.21 -6.72 -8.01
C ASP A 26 4.02 -7.68 -7.82
N PRO A 27 3.84 -8.77 -8.63
CA PRO A 27 2.77 -9.73 -8.40
C PRO A 27 2.86 -10.47 -7.06
N GLU A 28 4.08 -10.75 -6.59
CA GLU A 28 4.35 -11.44 -5.33
C GLU A 28 4.11 -10.50 -4.14
N VAL A 29 4.46 -9.22 -4.28
CA VAL A 29 4.13 -8.19 -3.29
C VAL A 29 2.61 -8.05 -3.13
N LEU A 30 1.86 -8.01 -4.25
CA LEU A 30 0.39 -8.00 -4.22
C LEU A 30 -0.20 -9.28 -3.61
N ALA A 31 0.43 -10.43 -3.83
CA ALA A 31 0.00 -11.68 -3.21
C ALA A 31 0.16 -11.64 -1.69
N LEU A 32 1.35 -11.25 -1.23
CA LEU A 32 1.65 -11.13 0.19
C LEU A 32 0.72 -10.15 0.90
N ALA A 33 0.46 -8.98 0.31
CA ALA A 33 -0.47 -8.01 0.87
C ALA A 33 -1.90 -8.56 0.96
N ALA A 34 -2.37 -9.31 -0.04
CA ALA A 34 -3.69 -9.95 0.00
C ALA A 34 -3.78 -11.06 1.06
N GLU A 35 -2.75 -11.90 1.16
CA GLU A 35 -2.68 -13.01 2.12
C GLU A 35 -2.60 -12.53 3.57
N THR A 36 -1.92 -11.39 3.79
CA THR A 36 -1.78 -10.78 5.11
C THR A 36 -2.88 -9.79 5.46
N HIS A 37 -3.91 -9.65 4.61
CA HIS A 37 -5.03 -8.73 4.80
C HIS A 37 -4.60 -7.26 4.96
N ARG A 38 -3.61 -6.83 4.18
CA ARG A 38 -2.99 -5.51 4.27
C ARG A 38 -3.22 -4.67 3.02
N VAL A 39 -3.18 -3.36 3.22
CA VAL A 39 -3.12 -2.38 2.13
C VAL A 39 -1.66 -2.17 1.74
N LEU A 40 -1.38 -2.27 0.44
CA LEU A 40 -0.05 -1.99 -0.10
C LEU A 40 0.09 -0.50 -0.41
N VAL A 41 1.14 0.12 0.14
CA VAL A 41 1.54 1.48 -0.25
C VAL A 41 2.75 1.38 -1.17
N SER A 42 2.64 1.90 -2.39
CA SER A 42 3.71 1.83 -3.40
C SER A 42 3.98 3.20 -4.02
N HIS A 43 5.26 3.44 -4.32
CA HIS A 43 5.68 4.56 -5.14
C HIS A 43 5.67 4.25 -6.65
N ASP A 44 5.51 2.97 -7.01
CA ASP A 44 5.46 2.54 -8.41
C ASP A 44 4.10 2.82 -9.02
N VAL A 45 3.96 4.01 -9.60
CA VAL A 45 2.75 4.44 -10.30
C VAL A 45 2.63 3.84 -11.71
N GLY A 46 3.68 3.17 -12.22
CA GLY A 46 3.79 2.71 -13.60
C GLY A 46 3.39 1.25 -13.78
N THR A 47 4.06 0.34 -13.08
CA THR A 47 3.84 -1.12 -13.24
C THR A 47 2.76 -1.64 -12.29
N MET A 48 2.65 -1.08 -11.09
CA MET A 48 1.74 -1.59 -10.06
C MET A 48 0.27 -1.62 -10.51
N PRO A 49 -0.28 -0.61 -11.22
CA PRO A 49 -1.63 -0.70 -11.76
C PRO A 49 -1.84 -1.86 -12.74
N VAL A 50 -0.81 -2.20 -13.53
CA VAL A 50 -0.87 -3.31 -14.50
C VAL A 50 -0.96 -4.64 -13.76
N HIS A 51 -0.09 -4.86 -12.78
CA HIS A 51 -0.08 -6.08 -11.97
C HIS A 51 -1.34 -6.23 -11.11
N PHE A 52 -1.84 -5.12 -10.56
CA PHE A 52 -3.11 -5.07 -9.84
C PHE A 52 -4.28 -5.53 -10.71
N ARG A 53 -4.42 -4.96 -11.92
CA ARG A 53 -5.49 -5.35 -12.86
C ARG A 53 -5.36 -6.81 -13.26
N ALA A 54 -4.16 -7.25 -13.63
CA ALA A 54 -3.93 -8.65 -14.01
C ALA A 54 -4.31 -9.64 -12.90
N ARG A 55 -4.03 -9.30 -11.63
CA ARG A 55 -4.41 -10.13 -10.48
C ARG A 55 -5.94 -10.17 -10.29
N ARG A 56 -6.59 -9.01 -10.37
CA ARG A 56 -8.05 -8.88 -10.24
C ARG A 56 -8.78 -9.62 -11.35
N ASP A 57 -8.34 -9.46 -12.60
CA ASP A 57 -8.97 -10.08 -13.77
C ASP A 57 -8.78 -11.61 -13.76
N ALA A 58 -7.76 -12.11 -13.06
CA ALA A 58 -7.58 -13.53 -12.76
C ALA A 58 -8.47 -14.05 -11.61
N GLY A 59 -9.39 -13.24 -11.08
CA GLY A 59 -10.28 -13.60 -9.97
C GLY A 59 -9.58 -13.84 -8.63
N LYS A 60 -8.32 -13.39 -8.50
CA LYS A 60 -7.55 -13.57 -7.26
C LYS A 60 -7.93 -12.48 -6.26
N ARG A 61 -7.90 -12.83 -4.98
CA ARG A 61 -8.02 -11.87 -3.88
C ARG A 61 -6.99 -10.76 -4.07
N THR A 62 -7.46 -9.53 -4.16
CA THR A 62 -6.63 -8.38 -4.54
C THR A 62 -6.59 -7.39 -3.36
N PRO A 63 -5.41 -7.01 -2.86
CA PRO A 63 -5.33 -6.10 -1.72
C PRO A 63 -5.79 -4.70 -2.12
N GLY A 64 -6.00 -3.82 -1.15
CA GLY A 64 -6.01 -2.39 -1.42
C GLY A 64 -4.63 -1.91 -1.81
N VAL A 65 -4.55 -0.93 -2.72
CA VAL A 65 -3.28 -0.31 -3.14
C VAL A 65 -3.39 1.21 -3.12
N PHE A 66 -2.49 1.86 -2.38
CA PHE A 66 -2.26 3.29 -2.46
C PHE A 66 -0.99 3.59 -3.25
N LEU A 67 -1.14 4.40 -4.29
CA LEU A 67 -0.05 4.86 -5.13
C LEU A 67 0.34 6.28 -4.76
N ILE A 68 1.55 6.44 -4.24
CA ILE A 68 2.10 7.74 -3.80
C ILE A 68 3.20 8.14 -4.80
N PRO A 69 3.05 9.19 -5.63
CA PRO A 69 4.09 9.69 -6.49
C PRO A 69 5.38 9.98 -5.71
N GLN A 70 6.53 9.61 -6.27
CA GLN A 70 7.83 9.87 -5.62
C GLN A 70 8.12 11.35 -5.37
N GLY A 71 7.53 12.24 -6.18
CA GLY A 71 7.69 13.68 -6.03
C GLY A 71 6.80 14.31 -4.95
N LEU A 72 5.95 13.53 -4.28
CA LEU A 72 5.12 14.05 -3.21
C LEU A 72 5.95 14.34 -1.95
N ASP A 73 5.63 15.44 -1.27
CA ASP A 73 6.20 15.73 0.05
C ASP A 73 5.91 14.59 1.04
N ILE A 74 6.96 14.16 1.75
CA ILE A 74 6.87 13.04 2.67
C ILE A 74 5.96 13.34 3.86
N GLY A 75 5.85 14.60 4.29
CA GLY A 75 4.93 15.04 5.33
C GLY A 75 3.48 14.86 4.91
N THR A 76 3.13 15.33 3.70
CA THR A 76 1.79 15.11 3.12
C THR A 76 1.46 13.61 3.00
N ALA A 77 2.39 12.81 2.50
CA ALA A 77 2.21 11.36 2.40
C ALA A 77 1.93 10.71 3.77
N ILE A 78 2.67 11.13 4.80
CA ILE A 78 2.48 10.63 6.17
C ILE A 78 1.11 11.04 6.71
N GLU A 79 0.72 12.30 6.56
CA GLU A 79 -0.55 12.83 7.09
C GLU A 79 -1.76 12.13 6.47
N GLU A 80 -1.74 11.89 5.16
CA GLU A 80 -2.82 11.15 4.51
C GLU A 80 -2.91 9.69 4.96
N LEU A 81 -1.77 9.00 5.09
CA LEU A 81 -1.76 7.61 5.56
C LEU A 81 -2.26 7.50 7.00
N LEU A 82 -1.93 8.47 7.86
CA LEU A 82 -2.44 8.53 9.22
C LEU A 82 -3.95 8.79 9.26
N LEU A 83 -4.46 9.70 8.41
CA LEU A 83 -5.89 9.95 8.33
C LEU A 83 -6.66 8.71 7.88
N ILE A 84 -6.18 8.03 6.83
CA ILE A 84 -6.80 6.79 6.33
C ILE A 84 -6.81 5.74 7.43
N TRP A 85 -5.70 5.55 8.13
CA TRP A 85 -5.62 4.59 9.23
C TRP A 85 -6.59 4.93 10.37
N LEU A 86 -6.77 6.22 10.70
CA LEU A 86 -7.63 6.64 11.78
C LEU A 86 -9.13 6.43 11.48
N VAL A 87 -9.52 6.49 10.21
CA VAL A 87 -10.94 6.54 9.80
C VAL A 87 -11.41 5.36 8.96
N SER A 88 -10.53 4.37 8.71
CA SER A 88 -10.89 3.21 7.90
C SER A 88 -10.09 1.96 8.25
N GLU A 89 -10.69 0.81 7.94
CA GLU A 89 -10.10 -0.50 8.08
C GLU A 89 -9.50 -1.00 6.76
N ALA A 90 -8.48 -1.87 6.83
CA ALA A 90 -7.82 -2.42 5.64
C ALA A 90 -8.79 -3.14 4.68
N SER A 91 -9.83 -3.78 5.21
CA SER A 91 -10.85 -4.49 4.41
C SER A 91 -11.69 -3.57 3.53
N GLU A 92 -11.86 -2.29 3.92
CA GLU A 92 -12.64 -1.33 3.12
C GLU A 92 -11.96 -1.00 1.79
N TRP A 93 -10.64 -1.19 1.74
CA TRP A 93 -9.80 -0.94 0.58
C TRP A 93 -9.57 -2.18 -0.28
N GLU A 94 -10.09 -3.35 0.11
CA GLU A 94 -9.89 -4.59 -0.65
C GLU A 94 -10.37 -4.43 -2.11
N GLY A 95 -9.52 -4.78 -3.07
CA GLY A 95 -9.81 -4.64 -4.49
C GLY A 95 -9.85 -3.20 -5.02
N ARG A 96 -9.40 -2.20 -4.25
CA ARG A 96 -9.30 -0.80 -4.68
C ARG A 96 -7.86 -0.40 -4.97
N LEU A 97 -7.69 0.47 -5.96
CA LEU A 97 -6.41 1.10 -6.30
C LEU A 97 -6.62 2.60 -6.41
N GLU A 98 -5.95 3.36 -5.55
CA GLU A 98 -6.14 4.81 -5.44
C GLU A 98 -4.79 5.52 -5.54
N ARG A 99 -4.77 6.64 -6.28
CA ARG A 99 -3.59 7.51 -6.37
C ARG A 99 -3.71 8.67 -5.39
N ARG A 100 -2.62 9.02 -4.71
CA ARG A 100 -2.55 10.03 -3.64
C ARG A 100 -1.42 11.04 -3.92
N PRO A 101 -1.54 12.35 -3.63
CA PRO A 101 -2.70 13.03 -3.11
C PRO A 101 -3.45 13.76 -4.23
N LEU A 102 -4.64 14.23 -3.86
CA LEU A 102 -5.42 15.22 -4.60
C LEU A 102 -4.68 16.56 -4.70
#